data_AF-A0A4Y9S3P8-F1
#
_entry.id   AF-A0A4Y9S3P8-F1
#
_cell.length_a   1.000
_cell.length_b   1.000
_cell.length_c   1.000
_cell.angle_alpha   90.00
_cell.angle_beta   90.00
_cell.angle_gamma   90.00
#
_symmetry.space_group_name_H-M   'P 1'
#
loop_
_entity.id
_entity.type
_entity.pdbx_description
1 polymer ?
#
loop_
_entity_poly.entity_id
_entity_poly.type
_entity_poly.pdbx_seq_one_letter_code
_entity_poly.pdbx_strand_id
1 'polypeptide(L)' 'MSFAKDLFTCADGESYDIGRVSWAVSTAVIIAAAAWNAWRGAPINLTELAGALGGVVVAHGAALWAKAVTEPKP' A
#
# COMPACT_ATOMS: atom_id res chain seq x y z
N MET A 1 -11.20 12.27 -16.71
CA MET A 1 -10.16 11.53 -15.95
C MET A 1 -9.80 12.34 -14.73
N SER A 2 -9.99 11.76 -13.55
CA SER A 2 -9.51 12.34 -12.29
C SER A 2 -8.27 11.54 -11.91
N PHE A 3 -7.11 12.20 -11.87
CA PHE A 3 -5.83 11.56 -11.56
C PHE A 3 -5.88 10.70 -10.29
N ALA A 4 -6.61 11.16 -9.26
CA ALA A 4 -6.78 10.41 -8.02
C ALA A 4 -7.62 9.14 -8.20
N LYS A 5 -8.65 9.16 -9.07
CA LYS A 5 -9.48 7.98 -9.35
C LYS A 5 -8.66 6.93 -10.11
N ASP A 6 -7.93 7.35 -11.15
CA ASP A 6 -7.13 6.47 -12.00
C ASP A 6 -5.96 5.81 -11.23
N LEU A 7 -5.51 6.44 -10.14
CA LEU A 7 -4.52 5.86 -9.22
C LEU A 7 -5.04 4.64 -8.46
N PHE A 8 -6.33 4.60 -8.12
CA PHE A 8 -6.92 3.56 -7.28
C PHE A 8 -7.91 2.64 -8.00
N THR A 9 -8.11 2.80 -9.31
CA THR A 9 -8.96 1.92 -10.13
C THR A 9 -8.16 0.95 -11.00
N CYS A 10 -8.79 -0.14 -11.42
CA CYS A 10 -8.31 -1.10 -12.39
C CYS A 10 -8.31 -0.52 -13.82
N ALA A 11 -7.86 -1.32 -14.80
CA ALA A 11 -7.79 -0.92 -16.21
C ALA A 11 -9.14 -0.50 -16.83
N ASP A 12 -10.27 -0.89 -16.21
CA ASP A 12 -11.62 -0.50 -16.58
C ASP A 12 -12.00 0.94 -16.14
N GLY A 13 -11.20 1.58 -15.29
CA GLY A 13 -11.46 2.93 -14.76
C GLY A 13 -12.65 3.04 -13.79
N GLU A 14 -13.24 1.90 -13.42
CA GLU A 14 -14.48 1.81 -12.63
C GLU A 14 -14.29 0.97 -11.37
N SER A 15 -13.65 -0.20 -11.49
CA SER A 15 -13.44 -1.11 -10.36
C SER A 15 -12.25 -0.64 -9.52
N TYR A 16 -12.38 -0.65 -8.20
CA TYR A 16 -11.25 -0.34 -7.31
C TYR A 16 -10.18 -1.43 -7.39
N ASP A 17 -8.92 -1.01 -7.53
CA ASP A 17 -7.75 -1.85 -7.39
C ASP A 17 -7.49 -2.09 -5.89
N ILE A 18 -8.05 -3.18 -5.38
CA ILE A 18 -7.90 -3.59 -3.98
C ILE A 18 -6.42 -3.66 -3.59
N GLY A 19 -5.52 -4.06 -4.49
CA GLY A 19 -4.08 -4.13 -4.23
C GLY A 19 -3.44 -2.76 -4.03
N ARG A 20 -3.82 -1.76 -4.83
CA ARG A 20 -3.32 -0.38 -4.65
C ARG A 20 -3.92 0.28 -3.42
N VAL A 21 -5.20 0.06 -3.16
CA VAL A 21 -5.88 0.59 -1.97
C VAL A 21 -5.31 -0.02 -0.70
N SER A 22 -5.13 -1.35 -0.65
CA SER A 22 -4.52 -2.02 0.51
C SER A 22 -3.08 -1.58 0.74
N TRP A 23 -2.33 -1.35 -0.34
CA TRP A 23 -0.94 -0.87 -0.26
C TRP A 23 -0.86 0.52 0.36
N ALA A 24 -1.70 1.44 -0.13
CA ALA A 24 -1.73 2.81 0.36
C ALA A 24 -2.15 2.87 1.84
N VAL A 25 -3.19 2.12 2.22
CA VAL A 25 -3.69 2.08 3.60
C VAL A 25 -2.65 1.47 4.54
N SER A 26 -2.08 0.31 4.20
CA SER A 26 -1.08 -0.36 5.06
C SER A 26 0.19 0.49 5.25
N THR A 27 0.68 1.12 4.18
CA THR A 27 1.82 2.04 4.24
C THR A 27 1.51 3.27 5.11
N ALA A 28 0.32 3.87 4.94
CA ALA A 28 -0.10 5.02 5.75
C ALA A 28 -0.20 4.67 7.25
N VAL A 29 -0.71 3.48 7.59
CA VAL A 29 -0.78 3.02 8.99
C VAL A 29 0.61 2.85 9.61
N ILE A 30 1.57 2.27 8.88
CA ILE A 30 2.95 2.11 9.36
C ILE A 30 3.60 3.47 9.62
N ILE A 31 3.45 4.41 8.68
CA ILE A 31 3.98 5.78 8.82
C ILE A 31 3.32 6.50 9.99
N ALA A 32 2.00 6.39 10.14
CA ALA A 32 1.26 7.01 11.24
C ALA A 32 1.70 6.46 12.60
N ALA A 33 1.94 5.15 12.71
CA ALA A 33 2.46 4.53 13.93
C ALA A 33 3.88 5.03 14.26
N ALA A 34 4.76 5.15 13.26
CA ALA A 34 6.09 5.71 13.45
C ALA A 34 6.03 7.18 13.89
N ALA A 35 5.18 8.00 13.25
CA ALA A 35 4.97 9.39 13.61
C ALA A 35 4.38 9.56 15.03
N TRP A 36 3.47 8.67 15.42
CA TRP A 36 2.91 8.64 16.78
C TRP A 36 3.98 8.33 17.83
N ASN A 37 4.85 7.37 17.56
CA ASN A 37 5.99 7.06 18.43
C ASN A 37 6.95 8.26 18.53
N ALA A 38 7.28 8.90 17.40
CA ALA A 38 8.08 10.13 17.40
C ALA A 38 7.45 11.23 18.27
N TRP A 39 6.15 11.45 18.13
CA TRP A 39 5.42 12.48 18.86
C TRP A 39 5.41 12.25 20.37
N ARG A 40 5.39 10.99 20.80
CA ARG A 40 5.48 10.61 22.23
C ARG A 40 6.89 10.55 22.79
N GLY A 41 7.91 10.89 21.98
CA GLY A 41 9.32 10.77 22.36
C GLY A 41 9.79 9.33 22.52
N ALA A 42 9.05 8.35 21.98
CA ALA A 42 9.46 6.96 21.96
C ALA A 42 10.49 6.72 20.85
N PRO A 43 11.54 5.93 21.10
CA PRO A 43 12.53 5.61 20.07
C PRO A 43 11.87 4.81 18.93
N ILE A 44 12.22 5.16 17.70
CA ILE A 44 11.82 4.40 16.51
C ILE A 44 12.93 3.42 16.17
N ASN A 45 12.64 2.12 16.23
CA ASN A 45 13.55 1.10 15.73
C ASN A 45 13.48 1.05 14.20
N LEU A 46 14.52 1.52 13.54
CA LEU A 46 14.59 1.57 12.07
C LEU A 46 14.56 0.17 11.43
N THR A 47 15.06 -0.87 12.12
CA THR A 47 15.02 -2.25 11.62
C THR A 47 13.60 -2.80 11.64
N GLU A 48 12.82 -2.52 12.69
CA GLU A 48 11.41 -2.91 12.75
C GLU A 48 10.57 -2.15 11.72
N LEU A 49 10.82 -0.85 11.57
CA LEU A 49 10.15 -0.02 10.57
C LEU A 49 10.46 -0.51 9.15
N ALA A 50 11.73 -0.78 8.84
CA ALA A 50 12.15 -1.34 7.57
C ALA A 50 11.56 -2.74 7.34
N GLY A 51 11.48 -3.57 8.39
CA GLY A 51 10.84 -4.88 8.33
C GLY A 51 9.35 -4.79 8.01
N ALA A 52 8.62 -3.88 8.66
CA ALA A 52 7.20 -3.65 8.40
C ALA A 52 6.95 -3.15 6.98
N LEU A 53 7.71 -2.16 6.51
CA LEU A 53 7.63 -1.65 5.15
C LEU A 53 8.02 -2.73 4.12
N GLY A 54 9.08 -3.50 4.39
CA GLY A 54 9.52 -4.60 3.54
C GLY A 54 8.45 -5.70 3.42
N GLY A 55 7.78 -6.06 4.51
CA GLY A 55 6.66 -7.00 4.50
C GLY A 55 5.50 -6.53 3.62
N VAL A 56 5.14 -5.25 3.71
CA VAL A 56 4.12 -4.62 2.85
C VAL A 56 4.55 -4.66 1.38
N VAL A 57 5.82 -4.34 1.07
CA VAL A 57 6.33 -4.37 -0.31
C VAL A 57 6.26 -5.78 -0.90
N VAL A 58 6.67 -6.81 -0.15
CA VAL A 58 6.63 -8.21 -0.63
C VAL A 58 5.20 -8.67 -0.84
N ALA A 59 4.30 -8.42 0.13
CA ALA A 59 2.90 -8.82 0.04
C ALA A 59 2.20 -8.16 -1.16
N HIS A 60 2.46 -6.88 -1.41
CA HIS A 60 1.85 -6.16 -2.54
C HIS A 60 2.53 -6.49 -3.87
N GLY A 61 3.83 -6.81 -3.89
CA GLY A 61 4.48 -7.38 -5.07
C GLY A 61 3.82 -8.68 -5.52
N ALA A 62 3.50 -9.57 -4.57
CA ALA A 62 2.75 -10.80 -4.86
C ALA A 62 1.31 -10.50 -5.32
N ALA A 63 0.63 -9.53 -4.70
CA ALA A 63 -0.72 -9.13 -5.10
C ALA A 63 -0.76 -8.51 -6.52
N LEU A 64 0.22 -7.70 -6.89
CA LEU A 64 0.36 -7.14 -8.24
C LEU A 64 0.64 -8.22 -9.28
N TRP A 65 1.44 -9.23 -8.93
CA TRP A 65 1.71 -10.36 -9.82
C TRP A 65 0.45 -11.21 -10.03
N ALA A 66 -0.29 -11.51 -8.96
CA ALA A 66 -1.58 -12.19 -9.06
C ALA A 66 -2.57 -11.36 -9.90
N LYS A 67 -2.63 -10.05 -9.68
CA LYS A 67 -3.44 -9.13 -10.47
C LYS A 67 -3.09 -9.18 -11.95
N ALA A 68 -1.80 -9.17 -12.31
CA ALA A 68 -1.38 -9.22 -13.71
C ALA A 68 -1.92 -10.45 -14.49
N VAL A 69 -2.25 -11.53 -13.78
CA VAL A 69 -2.80 -12.76 -14.37
C VAL A 69 -4.31 -12.91 -14.19
N THR A 70 -4.96 -12.13 -13.32
CA THR A 70 -6.40 -12.23 -13.04
C THR A 70 -7.21 -10.96 -13.32
N GLU A 71 -6.57 -9.84 -13.70
CA GLU A 71 -7.27 -8.57 -13.90
C GLU A 71 -8.25 -8.67 -15.08
N PRO A 72 -9.52 -8.22 -14.92
CA PRO A 72 -10.45 -8.07 -16.02
C PRO A 72 -9.87 -7.10 -17.06
N LYS A 73 -9.76 -7.58 -18.29
CA LYS A 73 -9.35 -6.76 -19.44
C LYS A 73 -10.60 -6.13 -20.07
N PRO A 74 -10.47 -4.98 -20.74
CA PRO A 74 -11.55 -4.41 -21.54
C PRO A 74 -12.02 -5.37 -22.64
#